data_AF-A0A3C0GGC7-F1
#
_entry.id   AF-A0A3C0GGC7-F1
#
_cell.length_a   1.000
_cell.length_b   1.000
_cell.length_c   1.000
_cell.angle_alpha   90.00
_cell.angle_beta   90.00
_cell.angle_gamma   90.00
#
_symmetry.space_group_name_H-M   'P 1'
#
loop_
_entity.id
_entity.type
_entity.pdbx_description
1 polymer ?
#
loop_
_entity_poly.entity_id
_entity_poly.type
_entity_poly.pdbx_seq_one_letter_code
_entity_poly.pdbx_strand_id
1 'polypeptide(L)' 'MALSHDNLENYYRTNFILTNNFKYTLTELDNMMPWEREIYLTLLNEYFKKMEEQQKNNKQGMM' A
#
# COMPACT_ATOMS: atom_id res chain seq x y z
N MET A 1 8.20 -8.96 18.98
CA MET A 1 8.28 -7.51 18.74
C MET A 1 6.94 -7.10 18.18
N ALA A 2 6.10 -6.51 19.04
CA ALA A 2 4.75 -6.11 18.67
C ALA A 2 4.82 -4.82 17.84
N LEU A 3 4.09 -4.77 16.72
CA LEU A 3 3.71 -3.52 16.06
C LEU A 3 2.72 -2.81 16.99
N SER A 4 3.23 -2.20 18.06
CA SER A 4 2.45 -1.60 19.15
C SER A 4 1.70 -0.31 18.75
N HIS A 5 1.66 0.04 17.46
CA HIS A 5 1.05 1.26 16.93
C HIS A 5 0.04 1.06 15.80
N ASP A 6 -0.33 -0.19 15.47
CA ASP A 6 -1.51 -0.40 14.64
C ASP A 6 -2.75 -0.37 15.53
N ASN A 7 -3.44 0.78 15.53
CA ASN A 7 -4.86 0.80 15.88
C ASN A 7 -5.57 -0.28 15.04
N LEU A 8 -6.54 -0.98 15.62
CA LEU A 8 -7.42 -1.90 14.90
C LEU A 8 -7.99 -1.26 13.62
N GLU A 9 -8.22 0.06 13.63
CA GLU A 9 -8.58 0.82 12.43
C GLU A 9 -7.51 0.77 11.32
N ASN A 10 -6.23 0.96 11.65
CA ASN A 10 -5.13 0.93 10.67
C ASN A 10 -4.98 -0.45 10.04
N TYR A 11 -5.13 -1.51 10.85
CA TYR A 11 -5.14 -2.89 10.40
C TYR A 11 -6.20 -3.11 9.32
N TYR A 12 -7.45 -2.74 9.61
CA TYR A 12 -8.55 -2.91 8.66
C TYR A 12 -8.45 -1.98 7.45
N ARG A 13 -7.99 -0.73 7.60
CA ARG A 13 -7.75 0.19 6.47
C ARG A 13 -6.72 -0.38 5.51
N THR A 14 -5.59 -0.85 6.03
CA THR A 14 -4.50 -1.39 5.22
C THR A 14 -4.96 -2.65 4.49
N ASN A 15 -5.62 -3.57 5.20
CA ASN A 15 -6.16 -4.79 4.59
C ASN A 15 -7.22 -4.49 3.53
N PHE A 16 -8.08 -3.48 3.75
CA PHE A 16 -9.07 -3.05 2.76
C PHE A 16 -8.42 -2.51 1.49
N ILE A 17 -7.39 -1.66 1.61
CA ILE A 17 -6.66 -1.14 0.45
C ILE A 17 -5.99 -2.27 -0.32
N LEU A 18 -5.36 -3.22 0.39
CA LEU A 18 -4.65 -4.35 -0.20
C LEU A 18 -5.58 -5.33 -0.91
N THR A 19 -6.71 -5.67 -0.30
CA THR A 19 -7.71 -6.56 -0.91
C THR A 19 -8.38 -5.91 -2.12
N ASN A 20 -8.77 -4.63 -2.03
CA ASN A 20 -9.50 -3.95 -3.10
C ASN A 20 -8.64 -3.58 -4.31
N ASN A 21 -7.43 -3.08 -4.08
CA ASN A 21 -6.57 -2.59 -5.16
C ASN A 21 -5.59 -3.65 -5.68
N PHE A 22 -5.21 -4.62 -4.83
CA PHE A 22 -4.16 -5.59 -5.14
C PHE A 22 -4.62 -7.05 -5.11
N LYS A 23 -5.93 -7.29 -4.94
CA LYS A 23 -6.56 -8.63 -4.98
C LYS A 23 -5.98 -9.65 -4.00
N TYR A 24 -5.29 -9.19 -2.95
CA TYR A 24 -4.88 -10.08 -1.87
C TYR A 24 -6.12 -10.61 -1.13
N THR A 25 -6.10 -11.88 -0.77
CA THR A 25 -7.08 -12.46 0.13
C THR A 25 -6.73 -12.14 1.59
N LEU A 26 -7.73 -12.12 2.46
CA LEU A 26 -7.50 -11.96 3.90
C LEU A 26 -6.55 -13.05 4.44
N THR A 27 -6.70 -14.28 3.94
CA THR A 27 -5.84 -15.40 4.29
C THR A 27 -4.37 -15.17 3.91
N GLU A 28 -4.10 -14.59 2.74
CA GLU A 28 -2.72 -14.24 2.34
C GLU A 28 -2.16 -13.12 3.22
N LEU A 29 -2.97 -12.11 3.55
CA LEU A 29 -2.54 -11.01 4.42
C LEU A 29 -2.27 -11.46 5.86
N ASP A 30 -3.08 -12.38 6.38
CA ASP A 30 -2.92 -12.95 7.73
C ASP A 30 -1.71 -13.88 7.80
N ASN A 31 -1.38 -14.57 6.69
CA ASN A 31 -0.21 -15.45 6.60
C ASN A 31 1.09 -14.72 6.24
N MET A 32 1.04 -13.44 5.82
CA MET A 32 2.25 -12.66 5.55
C MET A 32 3.06 -12.43 6.82
N MET A 33 4.37 -12.54 6.70
CA MET A 33 5.25 -12.13 7.77
C MET A 33 5.17 -10.60 7.94
N PRO A 34 5.25 -10.07 9.18
CA PRO A 34 5.10 -8.62 9.43
C PRO A 34 6.03 -7.74 8.59
N TRP A 35 7.27 -8.19 8.35
CA TRP A 35 8.27 -7.47 7.56
C TRP A 35 7.96 -7.48 6.05
N GLU A 36 7.31 -8.53 5.52
CA GLU A 36 6.94 -8.60 4.10
C GLU A 36 5.92 -7.50 3.78
N ARG A 37 4.96 -7.29 4.68
CA ARG A 37 3.95 -6.24 4.56
C ARG A 37 4.59 -4.85 4.48
N GLU A 38 5.60 -4.57 5.30
CA GLU A 38 6.32 -3.29 5.28
C GLU A 38 7.02 -3.04 3.94
N ILE A 39 7.66 -4.07 3.37
CA ILE A 39 8.32 -3.98 2.06
C ILE A 39 7.29 -3.73 0.96
N TYR A 40 6.19 -4.48 0.93
CA TYR A 40 5.15 -4.29 -0.07
C TYR A 40 4.52 -2.91 -0.01
N LEU A 41 4.20 -2.41 1.19
CA LEU A 41 3.68 -1.05 1.38
C LEU A 41 4.67 0.03 0.92
N THR A 42 5.97 -0.19 1.15
CA THR A 42 7.03 0.72 0.68
C THR A 42 7.08 0.80 -0.84
N LEU A 43 7.14 -0.36 -1.52
CA LEU A 43 7.13 -0.44 -2.98
C LEU A 43 5.86 0.17 -3.58
N LEU A 44 4.74 -0.02 -2.90
CA LEU A 44 3.46 0.57 -3.28
C LEU A 44 3.46 2.09 -3.23
N ASN A 45 3.98 2.65 -2.14
CA ASN A 45 4.11 4.09 -1.99
C ASN A 45 5.01 4.69 -3.09
N GLU A 46 6.12 4.02 -3.43
CA GLU A 46 6.98 4.43 -4.53
C GLU A 46 6.27 4.37 -5.89
N TYR A 47 5.49 3.32 -6.14
CA TYR A 47 4.70 3.19 -7.35
C TYR A 47 3.72 4.36 -7.50
N PHE A 48 2.95 4.69 -6.45
CA PHE A 48 2.01 5.80 -6.49
C PHE A 48 2.69 7.15 -6.71
N LYS A 49 3.82 7.41 -6.04
CA LYS A 49 4.60 8.64 -6.26
C LYS A 49 5.04 8.79 -7.72
N LYS A 50 5.54 7.72 -8.33
CA LYS A 50 5.92 7.73 -9.75
C LYS A 50 4.73 7.97 -10.67
N MET A 51 3.57 7.37 -10.38
CA MET A 51 2.34 7.59 -11.15
C MET A 51 1.85 9.05 -11.05
N GLU A 52 1.92 9.67 -9.87
CA GLU A 52 1.59 11.08 -9.69
C GLU A 52 2.53 12.00 -10.45
N GLU A 53 3.84 11.72 -10.42
CA GLU A 53 4.86 12.49 -11.13
C GLU A 53 4.64 12.42 -12.65
N GLN A 54 4.37 11.23 -13.19
CA GLN A 54 4.02 11.06 -14.61
C GLN A 54 2.76 11.83 -14.99
N GLN A 55 1.72 11.80 -14.15
CA GLN A 55 0.50 12.57 -14.41
C GLN A 55 0.74 14.09 -14.37
N LYS A 56 1.59 14.58 -13.46
CA LYS A 56 1.97 15.99 -13.38
C LYS A 56 2.76 16.42 -14.62
N ASN A 57 3.73 15.62 -15.05
CA ASN A 57 4.53 15.90 -16.25
C ASN A 57 3.67 15.88 -17.53
N ASN A 58 2.75 14.92 -17.67
CA ASN A 58 1.82 14.89 -18.80
C ASN A 58 0.88 16.10 -18.83
N LYS A 59 0.43 16.59 -17.67
CA LYS A 59 -0.40 17.81 -17.59
C LYS A 59 0.39 19.08 -17.92
N GLN A 60 1.67 19.13 -17.58
CA GLN A 60 2.53 20.27 -17.90
C GLN A 60 2.96 20.31 -19.38
N GLY A 61 3.12 19.15 -20.03
CA GLY A 61 3.41 19.09 -21.47
C GLY A 61 2.22 19.38 -22.38
N MET A 62 1.00 19.46 -21.84
CA MET A 62 -0.23 19.79 -22.58
C MET A 62 -0.68 21.25 -22.37
N MET A 63 0.02 22.04 -21.55
CA MET A 63 -0.15 23.50 -21.40
C MET A 63 0.99 24.24 -22.10
#